data_AF-A0AAV0UQV5-F1
#
_entry.id   AF-A0AAV0UQV5-F1
#
_cell.length_a   1.000
_cell.length_b   1.000
_cell.length_c   1.000
_cell.angle_alpha   90.00
_cell.angle_beta   90.00
_cell.angle_gamma   90.00
#
_symmetry.space_group_name_H-M   'P 1'
#
loop_
_entity.id
_entity.type
_entity.pdbx_description
1 polymer ?
#
loop_
_entity_poly.entity_id
_entity_poly.type
_entity_poly.pdbx_seq_one_letter_code
_entity_poly.pdbx_strand_id
1 'polypeptide(L)'
;MGLMAALYRELVAAAALLDRHVALRTLVSSDLRVSVLAPGSRTRLPHAEAFNRCLDRYLGGRHFYLPDLQRPTLRQLVRDEFRQRANATIGTDGLDTAFVALRALSRTLADAKALNLLPPSTPLTPRETWTLDDVQLTADVASGVFLVAHPLLEGVFGRSVVVLTEHTLKGSKGYIVNKVSKNPLRRAFRAPSRVMQVFGTSIVRKGGPVFARNAEVLHGRADFGGERVTTTNFPTASDPSLFVGVDLDVAAKAVGDGTAKQTDVVFMSGMSAWSPGQLNAEVKQGSWVPVKAPVSLALNAPAELWLDIMRTIGGEYAEMSCVPSMEEEAE
;
A
#
# COMPACT_ATOMS: atom_id res chain seq x y z
N MET A 1 -8.27 6.95 44.57
CA MET A 1 -7.37 7.19 43.42
C MET A 1 -7.81 8.47 42.73
N GLY A 2 -6.91 9.42 42.48
CA GLY A 2 -7.25 10.65 41.77
C GLY A 2 -7.60 10.38 40.30
N LEU A 3 -8.51 11.19 39.73
CA LEU A 3 -8.98 11.11 38.34
C LEU A 3 -7.82 10.99 37.33
N MET A 4 -6.73 11.72 37.56
CA MET A 4 -5.51 11.67 36.76
C MET A 4 -4.89 10.28 36.63
N ALA A 5 -4.76 9.57 37.76
CA ALA A 5 -4.16 8.24 37.78
C ALA A 5 -5.06 7.20 37.11
N ALA A 6 -6.38 7.42 37.07
CA ALA A 6 -7.30 6.57 36.32
C ALA A 6 -7.16 6.81 34.81
N LEU A 7 -7.27 8.06 34.35
CA LEU A 7 -7.12 8.42 32.92
C LEU A 7 -5.79 7.96 32.34
N TYR A 8 -4.71 8.14 33.08
CA TYR A 8 -3.39 7.68 32.63
C TYR A 8 -3.31 6.16 32.48
N ARG A 9 -3.90 5.39 33.40
CA ARG A 9 -3.93 3.93 33.29
C ARG A 9 -4.72 3.47 32.06
N GLU A 10 -5.87 4.10 31.79
CA GLU A 10 -6.67 3.84 30.59
C GLU A 10 -5.90 4.17 29.31
N LEU A 11 -5.22 5.32 29.26
CA LEU A 11 -4.41 5.72 28.10
C LEU A 11 -3.28 4.72 27.82
N VAL A 12 -2.54 4.32 28.86
CA VAL A 12 -1.47 3.32 28.74
C VAL A 12 -2.04 1.96 28.31
N ALA A 13 -3.22 1.58 28.80
CA ALA A 13 -3.90 0.35 28.40
C ALA A 13 -4.34 0.39 26.92
N ALA A 14 -4.92 1.50 26.46
CA ALA A 14 -5.29 1.69 25.06
C ALA A 14 -4.07 1.63 24.13
N ALA A 15 -2.98 2.31 24.50
CA ALA A 15 -1.72 2.26 23.75
C ALA A 15 -1.14 0.83 23.71
N ALA A 16 -1.17 0.12 24.84
CA ALA A 16 -0.72 -1.28 24.90
C ALA A 16 -1.59 -2.22 24.06
N LEU A 17 -2.90 -1.94 23.94
CA LEU A 17 -3.80 -2.72 23.10
C LEU A 17 -3.48 -2.52 21.61
N LEU A 18 -3.24 -1.27 21.19
CA LEU A 18 -2.83 -0.96 19.81
C LEU A 18 -1.47 -1.60 19.48
N ASP A 19 -0.52 -1.61 20.43
CA ASP A 19 0.78 -2.28 20.26
C ASP A 19 0.68 -3.81 20.15
N ARG A 20 -0.42 -4.43 20.61
CA ARG A 20 -0.55 -5.89 20.77
C ARG A 20 -0.57 -6.66 19.46
N HIS A 21 -1.10 -6.07 18.39
CA HIS A 21 -1.27 -6.71 17.09
C HIS A 21 -0.92 -5.74 15.97
N VAL A 22 -0.24 -6.21 14.93
CA VAL A 22 0.16 -5.34 13.82
C VAL A 22 -1.04 -4.77 13.08
N ALA A 23 -2.14 -5.53 12.94
CA ALA A 23 -3.36 -5.04 12.32
C ALA A 23 -3.89 -3.77 13.03
N LEU A 24 -3.78 -3.69 14.36
CA LEU A 24 -4.16 -2.51 15.13
C LEU A 24 -3.15 -1.37 14.97
N ARG A 25 -1.85 -1.68 14.96
CA ARG A 25 -0.77 -0.71 14.68
C ARG A 25 -0.93 -0.07 13.30
N THR A 26 -1.38 -0.84 12.32
CA THR A 26 -1.64 -0.40 10.93
C THR A 26 -2.71 0.68 10.87
N LEU A 27 -3.68 0.67 11.78
CA LEU A 27 -4.74 1.69 11.86
C LEU A 27 -4.24 3.04 12.38
N VAL A 28 -3.05 3.07 12.99
CA VAL A 28 -2.45 4.31 13.47
C VAL A 28 -1.85 5.05 12.27
N SER A 29 -2.46 6.18 11.91
CA SER A 29 -1.97 7.10 10.89
C SER A 29 -1.80 8.51 11.47
N SER A 30 -1.22 9.42 10.68
CA SER A 30 -1.13 10.82 11.08
C SER A 30 -2.48 11.54 11.15
N ASP A 31 -3.58 10.94 10.67
CA ASP A 31 -4.93 11.52 10.78
C ASP A 31 -5.45 11.55 12.21
N LEU A 32 -4.82 10.77 13.10
CA LEU A 32 -5.07 10.84 14.54
C LEU A 32 -4.52 12.11 15.17
N ARG A 33 -3.69 12.89 14.46
CA ARG A 33 -3.17 14.15 14.97
C ARG A 33 -4.33 15.12 15.23
N VAL A 34 -4.22 15.83 16.34
CA VAL A 34 -5.22 16.79 16.79
C VAL A 34 -4.80 18.20 16.40
N SER A 35 -5.76 19.06 16.06
CA SER A 35 -5.49 20.47 15.76
C SER A 35 -4.70 21.11 16.89
N VAL A 36 -3.57 21.73 16.54
CA VAL A 36 -2.73 22.46 17.49
C VAL A 36 -3.35 23.82 17.84
N LEU A 37 -4.28 24.33 17.03
CA LEU A 37 -4.99 25.59 17.28
C LEU A 37 -6.37 25.32 17.87
N ALA A 38 -6.78 26.13 18.85
CA ALA A 38 -8.16 26.11 19.33
C ALA A 38 -9.11 26.63 18.23
N PRO A 39 -10.36 26.13 18.16
CA PRO A 39 -11.34 26.60 17.18
C PRO A 39 -11.49 28.12 17.22
N GLY A 40 -11.27 28.80 16.09
CA GLY A 40 -11.39 30.26 15.99
C GLY A 40 -10.28 31.07 16.68
N SER A 41 -9.20 30.44 17.18
CA SER A 41 -8.11 31.10 17.90
C SER A 41 -6.77 30.93 17.22
N ARG A 42 -5.85 31.88 17.47
CA ARG A 42 -4.41 31.74 17.16
C ARG A 42 -3.62 31.10 18.30
N THR A 43 -4.30 30.77 19.41
CA THR A 43 -3.67 30.17 20.59
C THR A 43 -3.43 28.69 20.35
N ARG A 44 -2.22 28.24 20.65
CA ARG A 44 -1.84 26.83 20.56
C ARG A 44 -2.33 26.03 21.76
N LEU A 45 -2.54 24.74 21.55
CA LEU A 45 -2.97 23.76 22.53
C LEU A 45 -1.78 22.86 22.90
N PRO A 46 -1.05 23.13 23.99
CA PRO A 46 0.19 22.39 24.34
C PRO A 46 -0.02 20.89 24.56
N HIS A 47 -1.25 20.49 24.90
CA HIS A 47 -1.65 19.09 25.05
C HIS A 47 -1.83 18.37 23.70
N ALA A 48 -2.37 19.05 22.68
CA ALA A 48 -2.47 18.50 21.33
C ALA A 48 -1.09 18.32 20.70
N GLU A 49 -0.18 19.29 20.89
CA GLU A 49 1.21 19.18 20.43
C GLU A 49 1.94 17.99 21.05
N ALA A 50 1.73 17.71 22.33
CA ALA A 50 2.36 16.57 23.00
C ALA A 50 1.91 15.23 22.43
N PHE A 51 0.61 15.04 22.25
CA PHE A 51 0.09 13.83 21.63
C PHE A 51 0.58 13.67 20.18
N ASN A 52 0.58 14.75 19.39
CA ASN A 52 1.08 14.73 18.03
C ASN A 52 2.56 14.36 17.95
N ARG A 53 3.41 14.86 18.88
CA ARG A 53 4.84 14.44 18.95
C ARG A 53 5.00 12.96 19.25
N CYS A 54 4.16 12.38 20.11
CA CYS A 54 4.16 10.94 20.35
C CYS A 54 3.83 10.17 19.07
N LEU A 55 2.78 10.58 18.34
CA LEU A 55 2.41 9.96 17.07
C LEU A 55 3.52 10.11 16.02
N ASP A 56 4.18 11.27 15.94
CA ASP A 56 5.26 11.50 14.97
C ASP A 56 6.46 10.60 15.23
N ARG A 57 6.82 10.40 16.49
CA ARG A 57 7.88 9.48 16.89
C ARG A 57 7.51 8.04 16.60
N TYR A 58 6.26 7.65 16.88
CA TYR A 58 5.75 6.30 16.61
C TYR A 58 5.75 6.00 15.10
N LEU A 59 5.23 6.92 14.30
CA LEU A 59 5.18 6.81 12.84
C LEU A 59 6.53 7.08 12.17
N GLY A 60 7.56 7.52 12.90
CA GLY A 60 8.86 7.88 12.35
C GLY A 60 8.77 8.99 11.31
N GLY A 61 7.88 9.97 11.53
CA GLY A 61 7.60 11.07 10.60
C GLY A 61 6.77 10.67 9.36
N ARG A 62 6.26 9.43 9.31
CA ARG A 62 5.43 8.94 8.19
C ARG A 62 3.96 9.29 8.40
N HIS A 63 3.19 9.16 7.33
CA HIS A 63 1.73 9.27 7.40
C HIS A 63 1.13 7.94 7.86
N PHE A 64 1.59 6.83 7.28
CA PHE A 64 1.16 5.47 7.64
C PHE A 64 2.18 4.76 8.52
N TYR A 65 1.70 3.89 9.41
CA TYR A 65 2.54 2.94 10.11
C TYR A 65 3.19 1.97 9.12
N LEU A 66 4.50 1.76 9.25
CA LEU A 66 5.19 0.66 8.61
C LEU A 66 6.08 -0.03 9.65
N PRO A 67 6.27 -1.36 9.54
CA PRO A 67 7.12 -2.12 10.45
C PRO A 67 8.53 -1.54 10.55
N ASP A 68 8.99 -1.31 11.78
CA ASP A 68 10.33 -0.80 12.08
C ASP A 68 10.77 -1.28 13.47
N LEU A 69 11.71 -2.23 13.50
CA LEU A 69 12.19 -2.86 14.74
C LEU A 69 12.95 -1.90 15.67
N GLN A 70 13.39 -0.74 15.16
CA GLN A 70 14.16 0.23 15.96
C GLN A 70 13.26 1.27 16.64
N ARG A 71 11.95 1.28 16.36
CA ARG A 71 11.04 2.28 16.92
C ARG A 71 10.49 1.89 18.28
N PRO A 72 10.34 2.87 19.19
CA PRO A 72 9.66 2.63 20.46
C PRO A 72 8.17 2.37 20.22
N THR A 73 7.58 1.53 21.08
CA THR A 73 6.15 1.23 21.00
C THR A 73 5.31 2.44 21.43
N LEU A 74 4.04 2.48 21.02
CA LEU A 74 3.15 3.59 21.39
C LEU A 74 3.02 3.70 22.91
N ARG A 75 2.95 2.55 23.61
CA ARG A 75 2.95 2.47 25.07
C ARG A 75 4.20 3.11 25.69
N GLN A 76 5.39 2.86 25.14
CA GLN A 76 6.63 3.46 25.67
C GLN A 76 6.61 4.98 25.52
N LEU A 77 6.25 5.48 24.33
CA LEU A 77 6.16 6.91 24.06
C LEU A 77 5.15 7.63 24.96
N VAL A 78 3.97 7.03 25.14
CA VAL A 78 2.95 7.52 26.07
C VAL A 78 3.48 7.53 27.51
N ARG A 79 4.20 6.50 27.96
CA ARG A 79 4.74 6.50 29.34
C ARG A 79 5.80 7.59 29.53
N ASP A 80 6.63 7.83 28.53
CA ASP A 80 7.72 8.80 28.63
C ASP A 80 7.21 10.24 28.64
N GLU A 81 6.29 10.61 27.74
CA GLU A 81 5.72 11.96 27.66
C GLU A 81 5.01 12.34 28.97
N PHE A 82 4.27 11.40 29.57
CA PHE A 82 3.53 11.65 30.81
C PHE A 82 4.38 11.59 32.07
N ARG A 83 5.46 10.78 32.10
CA ARG A 83 6.44 10.79 33.20
C ARG A 83 7.21 12.11 33.27
N GLN A 84 7.61 12.66 32.12
CA GLN A 84 8.33 13.94 32.07
C GLN A 84 7.46 15.09 32.61
N ARG A 85 6.15 15.07 32.34
CA ARG A 85 5.21 16.10 32.79
C ARG A 85 4.74 15.95 34.24
N ALA A 86 4.83 14.77 34.85
CA ALA A 86 4.55 14.60 36.28
C ALA A 86 5.60 15.26 37.18
N ASN A 87 6.83 15.44 36.67
CA ASN A 87 7.94 16.09 37.37
C ASN A 87 7.97 17.61 37.18
N ALA A 88 7.27 18.14 36.16
CA ALA A 88 7.03 19.57 35.99
C ALA A 88 5.76 19.95 36.78
N THR A 89 5.80 21.04 37.54
CA THR A 89 4.73 21.50 38.45
C THR A 89 3.33 21.30 37.84
N ILE A 90 2.53 20.48 38.53
CA ILE A 90 1.32 19.82 38.00
C ILE A 90 0.19 20.83 37.73
N GLY A 91 -0.03 21.13 36.45
CA GLY A 91 -1.17 21.88 35.94
C GLY A 91 -2.17 21.00 35.17
N THR A 92 -3.35 21.55 34.92
CA THR A 92 -4.45 21.02 34.09
C THR A 92 -4.01 20.44 32.74
N ASP A 93 -2.88 20.89 32.20
CA ASP A 93 -2.32 20.48 30.91
C ASP A 93 -2.04 18.97 30.79
N GLY A 94 -1.65 18.32 31.88
CA GLY A 94 -1.43 16.86 31.90
C GLY A 94 -2.74 16.07 31.74
N LEU A 95 -3.81 16.54 32.39
CA LEU A 95 -5.15 15.96 32.28
C LEU A 95 -5.65 16.08 30.83
N ASP A 96 -5.52 17.27 30.26
CA ASP A 96 -5.99 17.56 28.90
C ASP A 96 -5.25 16.73 27.86
N THR A 97 -3.94 16.54 28.05
CA THR A 97 -3.14 15.67 27.16
C THR A 97 -3.61 14.23 27.23
N ALA A 98 -3.85 13.70 28.45
CA ALA A 98 -4.32 12.34 28.63
C ALA A 98 -5.68 12.12 27.98
N PHE A 99 -6.58 13.08 28.17
CA PHE A 99 -7.92 13.04 27.63
C PHE A 99 -7.94 13.08 26.10
N VAL A 100 -7.19 14.00 25.49
CA VAL A 100 -7.09 14.13 24.03
C VAL A 100 -6.50 12.87 23.40
N ALA A 101 -5.39 12.37 23.96
CA ALA A 101 -4.78 11.13 23.48
C ALA A 101 -5.73 9.94 23.62
N LEU A 102 -6.36 9.77 24.79
CA LEU A 102 -7.27 8.65 25.06
C LEU A 102 -8.48 8.66 24.13
N ARG A 103 -9.03 9.84 23.83
CA ARG A 103 -10.13 10.00 22.88
C ARG A 103 -9.73 9.53 21.47
N ALA A 104 -8.56 9.96 21.00
CA ALA A 104 -8.04 9.56 19.69
C ALA A 104 -7.83 8.05 19.60
N LEU A 105 -7.11 7.46 20.57
CA LEU A 105 -6.84 6.01 20.57
C LEU A 105 -8.11 5.18 20.76
N SER A 106 -9.05 5.63 21.60
CA SER A 106 -10.34 4.95 21.79
C SER A 106 -11.17 4.91 20.52
N ARG A 107 -11.12 5.98 19.69
CA ARG A 107 -11.78 5.99 18.38
C ARG A 107 -11.17 4.94 17.45
N THR A 108 -9.84 4.91 17.33
CA THR A 108 -9.14 3.89 16.52
C THR A 108 -9.49 2.46 16.97
N LEU A 109 -9.59 2.22 18.27
CA LEU A 109 -9.99 0.92 18.82
C LEU A 109 -11.46 0.58 18.54
N ALA A 110 -12.34 1.58 18.49
CA ALA A 110 -13.72 1.39 18.06
C ALA A 110 -13.81 1.01 16.58
N ASP A 111 -13.05 1.69 15.73
CA ASP A 111 -12.95 1.38 14.29
C ASP A 111 -12.39 -0.05 14.10
N ALA A 112 -11.35 -0.41 14.85
CA ALA A 112 -10.79 -1.77 14.85
C ALA A 112 -11.83 -2.84 15.24
N LYS A 113 -12.69 -2.53 16.21
CA LYS A 113 -13.78 -3.43 16.63
C LYS A 113 -14.82 -3.59 15.52
N ALA A 114 -15.19 -2.50 14.85
CA ALA A 114 -16.13 -2.54 13.72
C ALA A 114 -15.57 -3.39 12.55
N LEU A 115 -14.25 -3.34 12.34
CA LEU A 115 -13.55 -4.14 11.34
C LEU A 115 -13.23 -5.58 11.79
N ASN A 116 -13.69 -6.02 12.97
CA ASN A 116 -13.39 -7.34 13.55
C ASN A 116 -11.88 -7.65 13.66
N LEU A 117 -11.04 -6.62 13.85
CA LEU A 117 -9.58 -6.76 13.99
C LEU A 117 -9.13 -7.07 15.42
N LEU A 118 -10.02 -6.90 16.39
CA LEU A 118 -9.82 -7.35 17.76
C LEU A 118 -10.17 -8.84 17.83
N PRO A 119 -9.28 -9.70 18.35
CA PRO A 119 -9.47 -11.14 18.27
C PRO A 119 -10.75 -11.61 18.99
N PRO A 120 -11.54 -12.54 18.41
CA PRO A 120 -11.98 -13.70 19.19
C PRO A 120 -10.76 -14.61 19.43
N SER A 121 -10.76 -15.43 20.48
CA SER A 121 -9.63 -16.23 20.98
C SER A 121 -9.03 -17.28 20.02
N THR A 122 -9.28 -17.21 18.71
CA THR A 122 -8.97 -18.27 17.75
C THR A 122 -7.97 -17.79 16.69
N PRO A 123 -6.85 -18.49 16.48
CA PRO A 123 -5.89 -18.16 15.44
C PRO A 123 -6.52 -18.30 14.05
N LEU A 124 -6.19 -17.37 13.15
CA LEU A 124 -6.54 -17.44 11.74
C LEU A 124 -5.97 -18.74 11.15
N THR A 125 -6.82 -19.54 10.50
CA THR A 125 -6.38 -20.74 9.80
C THR A 125 -5.42 -20.34 8.67
N PRO A 126 -4.23 -20.96 8.56
CA PRO A 126 -3.35 -20.73 7.43
C PRO A 126 -4.06 -21.19 6.16
N ARG A 127 -4.53 -20.25 5.34
CA ARG A 127 -4.91 -20.53 3.95
C ARG A 127 -3.62 -20.92 3.23
N GLU A 128 -3.62 -22.02 2.47
CA GLU A 128 -2.44 -22.54 1.75
C GLU A 128 -1.63 -21.38 1.14
N THR A 129 -0.46 -21.10 1.74
CA THR A 129 0.38 -19.97 1.36
C THR A 129 1.16 -20.34 0.12
N TRP A 130 0.83 -19.69 -0.99
CA TRP A 130 1.71 -19.63 -2.15
C TRP A 130 2.80 -18.62 -1.79
N THR A 131 3.96 -19.11 -1.35
CA THR A 131 5.14 -18.26 -1.17
C THR A 131 5.69 -17.94 -2.54
N LEU A 132 5.81 -16.66 -2.87
CA LEU A 132 6.44 -16.21 -4.10
C LEU A 132 7.96 -16.31 -3.95
N ASP A 133 8.61 -16.94 -4.92
CA ASP A 133 10.08 -16.93 -4.97
C ASP A 133 10.59 -15.51 -5.32
N ASP A 134 11.79 -15.17 -4.85
CA ASP A 134 12.54 -13.96 -5.21
C ASP A 134 11.82 -12.62 -4.93
N VAL A 135 11.05 -12.55 -3.84
CA VAL A 135 10.43 -11.30 -3.36
C VAL A 135 11.27 -10.70 -2.22
N GLN A 136 11.76 -9.48 -2.40
CA GLN A 136 12.62 -8.79 -1.43
C GLN A 136 12.25 -7.32 -1.27
N LEU A 137 12.17 -6.85 -0.02
CA LEU A 137 12.04 -5.41 0.27
C LEU A 137 13.24 -4.64 -0.30
N THR A 138 12.97 -3.44 -0.81
CA THR A 138 14.03 -2.53 -1.29
C THR A 138 13.75 -1.10 -0.82
N ALA A 139 14.81 -0.37 -0.49
CA ALA A 139 14.72 1.07 -0.24
C ALA A 139 14.75 1.87 -1.56
N ASP A 140 15.37 1.31 -2.59
CA ASP A 140 15.58 1.96 -3.87
C ASP A 140 14.39 1.75 -4.79
N VAL A 141 13.86 2.86 -5.30
CA VAL A 141 12.79 2.89 -6.29
C VAL A 141 13.44 3.04 -7.67
N ALA A 142 13.12 2.14 -8.58
CA ALA A 142 13.66 2.12 -9.93
C ALA A 142 12.68 1.43 -10.89
N SER A 143 12.91 1.56 -12.20
CA SER A 143 12.21 0.74 -13.19
C SER A 143 12.39 -0.76 -12.90
N GLY A 144 11.30 -1.51 -13.02
CA GLY A 144 11.18 -2.92 -12.63
C GLY A 144 10.72 -3.15 -11.19
N VAL A 145 10.90 -2.19 -10.28
CA VAL A 145 10.47 -2.35 -8.87
C VAL A 145 8.94 -2.37 -8.79
N PHE A 146 8.42 -3.24 -7.93
CA PHE A 146 7.00 -3.29 -7.59
C PHE A 146 6.72 -2.40 -6.37
N LEU A 147 5.63 -1.64 -6.41
CA LEU A 147 5.10 -0.88 -5.29
C LEU A 147 3.87 -1.60 -4.75
N VAL A 148 3.94 -2.00 -3.49
CA VAL A 148 2.85 -2.64 -2.77
C VAL A 148 2.14 -1.58 -1.95
N ALA A 149 0.84 -1.40 -2.18
CA ALA A 149 0.04 -0.39 -1.47
C ALA A 149 -0.04 -0.70 0.03
N HIS A 150 0.01 0.34 0.87
CA HIS A 150 -0.37 0.22 2.28
C HIS A 150 -1.84 -0.24 2.40
N PRO A 151 -2.22 -1.08 3.40
CA PRO A 151 -3.59 -1.61 3.52
C PRO A 151 -4.69 -0.54 3.61
N LEU A 152 -4.37 0.63 4.16
CA LEU A 152 -5.29 1.76 4.30
C LEU A 152 -5.38 2.68 3.08
N LEU A 153 -4.66 2.41 2.00
CA LEU A 153 -4.90 3.16 0.76
C LEU A 153 -6.29 2.80 0.20
N GLU A 154 -6.99 3.82 -0.29
CA GLU A 154 -8.36 3.70 -0.78
C GLU A 154 -8.45 3.83 -2.31
N GLY A 155 -9.63 3.51 -2.85
CA GLY A 155 -9.97 3.65 -4.26
C GLY A 155 -9.09 2.82 -5.19
N VAL A 156 -8.75 3.39 -6.35
CA VAL A 156 -8.04 2.66 -7.42
C VAL A 156 -6.73 2.02 -6.92
N PHE A 157 -6.08 2.56 -5.89
CA PHE A 157 -4.83 2.04 -5.34
C PHE A 157 -4.99 1.11 -4.13
N GLY A 158 -6.19 0.97 -3.55
CA GLY A 158 -6.41 0.06 -2.42
C GLY A 158 -6.02 -1.37 -2.75
N ARG A 159 -5.15 -1.97 -1.93
CA ARG A 159 -4.54 -3.29 -2.17
C ARG A 159 -3.99 -3.49 -3.60
N SER A 160 -3.48 -2.43 -4.21
CA SER A 160 -2.86 -2.51 -5.53
C SER A 160 -1.39 -2.93 -5.44
N VAL A 161 -0.93 -3.59 -6.49
CA VAL A 161 0.49 -3.83 -6.76
C VAL A 161 0.81 -3.17 -8.09
N VAL A 162 1.72 -2.21 -8.08
CA VAL A 162 2.13 -1.46 -9.28
C VAL A 162 3.54 -1.90 -9.70
N VAL A 163 3.75 -2.27 -10.96
CA VAL A 163 5.11 -2.37 -11.50
C VAL A 163 5.53 -1.03 -12.07
N LEU A 164 6.71 -0.53 -11.68
CA LEU A 164 7.29 0.67 -12.29
C LEU A 164 7.95 0.33 -13.61
N THR A 165 7.60 1.06 -14.65
CA THR A 165 8.22 0.92 -15.99
C THR A 165 9.18 2.06 -16.27
N GLU A 166 8.94 3.23 -15.67
CA GLU A 166 9.83 4.39 -15.75
C GLU A 166 9.99 5.01 -14.35
N HIS A 167 11.23 5.28 -13.94
CA HIS A 167 11.52 6.10 -12.76
C HIS A 167 12.70 7.03 -13.08
N THR A 168 12.41 8.32 -13.30
CA THR A 168 13.43 9.33 -13.62
C THR A 168 13.20 10.60 -12.78
N LEU A 169 14.12 11.56 -12.90
CA LEU A 169 13.96 12.88 -12.26
C LEU A 169 12.73 13.64 -12.78
N LYS A 170 12.21 13.28 -13.97
CA LYS A 170 11.03 13.93 -14.57
C LYS A 170 9.71 13.33 -14.07
N GLY A 171 9.76 12.26 -13.29
CA GLY A 171 8.57 11.57 -12.78
C GLY A 171 8.70 10.06 -12.86
N SER A 172 7.61 9.38 -12.50
CA SER A 172 7.54 7.92 -12.54
C SER A 172 6.29 7.45 -13.23
N LYS A 173 6.35 6.28 -13.85
CA LYS A 173 5.24 5.63 -14.53
C LYS A 173 5.23 4.15 -14.19
N GLY A 174 4.03 3.60 -14.10
CA GLY A 174 3.84 2.19 -13.85
C GLY A 174 2.41 1.75 -14.09
N TYR A 175 2.16 0.47 -13.86
CA TYR A 175 0.86 -0.14 -14.08
C TYR A 175 0.45 -0.99 -12.88
N ILE A 176 -0.79 -0.83 -12.41
CA ILE A 176 -1.40 -1.76 -11.46
C ILE A 176 -1.63 -3.10 -12.15
N VAL A 177 -1.00 -4.16 -11.66
CA VAL A 177 -1.00 -5.48 -12.33
C VAL A 177 -2.03 -6.44 -11.78
N ASN A 178 -2.52 -6.25 -10.56
CA ASN A 178 -3.40 -7.20 -9.87
C ASN A 178 -4.89 -6.83 -9.90
N LYS A 179 -5.30 -5.78 -10.64
CA LYS A 179 -6.71 -5.36 -10.75
C LYS A 179 -7.25 -5.65 -12.13
N VAL A 180 -8.21 -6.57 -12.23
CA VAL A 180 -8.89 -6.92 -13.48
C VAL A 180 -10.12 -6.04 -13.74
N SER A 181 -10.40 -5.76 -15.00
CA SER A 181 -11.63 -5.11 -15.46
C SER A 181 -12.75 -6.15 -15.61
N LYS A 182 -14.01 -5.72 -15.40
CA LYS A 182 -15.20 -6.55 -15.67
C LYS A 182 -15.41 -6.81 -17.16
N ASN A 183 -14.85 -5.96 -18.03
CA ASN A 183 -15.05 -6.03 -19.47
C ASN A 183 -13.81 -6.59 -20.20
N PRO A 184 -13.98 -7.53 -21.13
CA PRO A 184 -12.90 -7.98 -22.01
C PRO A 184 -12.54 -6.90 -23.04
N LEU A 185 -11.42 -7.09 -23.74
CA LEU A 185 -10.85 -6.12 -24.67
C LEU A 185 -11.87 -5.58 -25.69
N ARG A 186 -12.66 -6.46 -26.32
CA ARG A 186 -13.66 -6.08 -27.34
C ARG A 186 -14.73 -5.12 -26.82
N ARG A 187 -15.05 -5.18 -25.52
CA ARG A 187 -16.04 -4.29 -24.89
C ARG A 187 -15.40 -3.02 -24.33
N ALA A 188 -14.14 -3.09 -23.94
CA ALA A 188 -13.42 -1.97 -23.33
C ALA A 188 -12.87 -0.98 -24.37
N PHE A 189 -12.42 -1.46 -25.53
CA PHE A 189 -11.72 -0.64 -26.53
C PHE A 189 -12.17 -0.94 -27.96
N ARG A 190 -11.90 0.00 -28.87
CA ARG A 190 -12.03 -0.20 -30.31
C ARG A 190 -10.65 -0.46 -30.91
N ALA A 191 -10.52 -1.52 -31.70
CA ALA A 191 -9.30 -1.85 -32.44
C ALA A 191 -9.67 -2.52 -33.78
N PRO A 192 -8.73 -2.61 -34.75
CA PRO A 192 -8.98 -3.27 -36.03
C PRO A 192 -9.52 -4.70 -35.86
N SER A 193 -10.41 -5.13 -36.76
CA SER A 193 -11.10 -6.41 -36.66
C SER A 193 -10.15 -7.61 -36.53
N ARG A 194 -9.00 -7.59 -37.22
CA ARG A 194 -7.96 -8.62 -37.12
C ARG A 194 -7.38 -8.77 -35.70
N VAL A 195 -7.12 -7.65 -35.01
CA VAL A 195 -6.65 -7.66 -33.62
C VAL A 195 -7.76 -8.20 -32.73
N MET A 196 -9.00 -7.72 -32.93
CA MET A 196 -10.14 -8.14 -32.13
C MET A 196 -10.54 -9.60 -32.36
N GLN A 197 -10.23 -10.19 -33.51
CA GLN A 197 -10.44 -11.61 -33.77
C GLN A 197 -9.54 -12.47 -32.87
N VAL A 198 -8.29 -12.04 -32.66
CA VAL A 198 -7.31 -12.76 -31.85
C VAL A 198 -7.44 -12.42 -30.35
N PHE A 199 -7.48 -11.14 -30.01
CA PHE A 199 -7.37 -10.66 -28.63
C PHE A 199 -8.70 -10.17 -28.03
N GLY A 200 -9.82 -10.21 -28.76
CA GLY A 200 -11.07 -9.59 -28.32
C GLY A 200 -11.64 -10.15 -27.00
N THR A 201 -11.28 -11.38 -26.65
CA THR A 201 -11.65 -12.05 -25.38
C THR A 201 -10.61 -11.85 -24.27
N SER A 202 -9.47 -11.21 -24.55
CA SER A 202 -8.43 -10.96 -23.57
C SER A 202 -8.96 -10.16 -22.40
N ILE A 203 -8.52 -10.53 -21.19
CA ILE A 203 -8.78 -9.78 -19.97
C ILE A 203 -8.04 -8.45 -20.06
N VAL A 204 -8.73 -7.38 -19.69
CA VAL A 204 -8.13 -6.06 -19.52
C VAL A 204 -7.88 -5.85 -18.03
N ARG A 205 -6.67 -5.42 -17.66
CA ARG A 205 -6.35 -4.97 -16.30
C ARG A 205 -6.51 -3.47 -16.19
N LYS A 206 -6.87 -2.96 -15.01
CA LYS A 206 -6.94 -1.53 -14.72
C LYS A 206 -5.54 -1.07 -14.34
N GLY A 207 -4.77 -0.50 -15.27
CA GLY A 207 -3.37 -0.10 -15.07
C GLY A 207 -3.19 1.17 -14.26
N GLY A 208 -4.22 2.01 -14.17
CA GLY A 208 -4.24 3.17 -13.28
C GLY A 208 -5.24 4.24 -13.74
N PRO A 209 -5.34 5.35 -12.98
CA PRO A 209 -6.35 6.37 -13.24
C PRO A 209 -6.02 7.29 -14.43
N VAL A 210 -4.74 7.39 -14.81
CA VAL A 210 -4.29 8.30 -15.87
C VAL A 210 -4.51 7.66 -17.23
N PHE A 211 -5.07 8.42 -18.18
CA PHE A 211 -5.40 7.94 -19.53
C PHE A 211 -6.23 6.63 -19.53
N ALA A 212 -7.19 6.46 -18.61
CA ALA A 212 -7.99 5.24 -18.49
C ALA A 212 -8.74 4.82 -19.79
N ARG A 213 -8.94 5.76 -20.72
CA ARG A 213 -9.55 5.51 -22.05
C ARG A 213 -8.56 4.98 -23.09
N ASN A 214 -7.27 4.93 -22.77
CA ASN A 214 -6.22 4.40 -23.62
C ASN A 214 -5.89 2.97 -23.19
N ALA A 215 -5.62 2.13 -24.18
CA ALA A 215 -5.08 0.80 -23.96
C ALA A 215 -3.56 0.85 -24.09
N GLU A 216 -2.88 0.36 -23.07
CA GLU A 216 -1.44 0.08 -23.08
C GLU A 216 -1.23 -1.43 -23.04
N VAL A 217 -0.07 -1.89 -23.48
CA VAL A 217 0.23 -3.33 -23.52
C VAL A 217 1.55 -3.62 -22.82
N LEU A 218 1.56 -4.68 -22.01
CA LEU A 218 2.75 -5.29 -21.43
C LEU A 218 2.97 -6.68 -22.01
N HIS A 219 4.21 -7.04 -22.30
CA HIS A 219 4.57 -8.40 -22.76
C HIS A 219 6.02 -8.76 -22.40
N GLY A 220 6.32 -10.06 -22.52
CA GLY A 220 7.63 -10.66 -22.22
C GLY A 220 8.56 -10.86 -23.42
N ARG A 221 8.13 -10.43 -24.61
CA ARG A 221 8.63 -10.92 -25.92
C ARG A 221 9.27 -9.84 -26.77
N ALA A 222 10.58 -9.93 -27.02
CA ALA A 222 11.31 -8.94 -27.82
C ALA A 222 10.85 -8.86 -29.28
N ASP A 223 10.35 -9.97 -29.83
CA ASP A 223 9.86 -10.05 -31.21
C ASP A 223 8.55 -9.28 -31.45
N PHE A 224 7.85 -8.86 -30.39
CA PHE A 224 6.61 -8.09 -30.50
C PHE A 224 6.82 -6.57 -30.55
N GLY A 225 8.08 -6.10 -30.51
CA GLY A 225 8.41 -4.67 -30.47
C GLY A 225 8.22 -4.05 -29.08
N GLY A 226 7.85 -2.77 -29.04
CA GLY A 226 7.72 -2.01 -27.79
C GLY A 226 9.05 -1.54 -27.20
N GLU A 227 8.96 -0.77 -26.10
CA GLU A 227 10.11 -0.28 -25.35
C GLU A 227 10.47 -1.26 -24.24
N ARG A 228 11.74 -1.71 -24.21
CA ARG A 228 12.24 -2.59 -23.15
C ARG A 228 12.39 -1.80 -21.86
N VAL A 229 11.74 -2.26 -20.80
CA VAL A 229 11.93 -1.72 -19.45
C VAL A 229 13.31 -2.18 -18.95
N THR A 230 14.14 -1.22 -18.55
CA THR A 230 15.42 -1.54 -17.91
C THR A 230 15.14 -1.88 -16.45
N THR A 231 15.22 -3.17 -16.11
CA THR A 231 14.91 -3.68 -14.77
C THR A 231 16.20 -3.85 -13.97
N THR A 232 16.13 -3.58 -12.66
CA THR A 232 17.26 -3.71 -11.72
C THR A 232 17.03 -4.80 -10.66
N ASN A 233 16.00 -5.63 -10.86
CA ASN A 233 15.60 -6.69 -9.92
C ASN A 233 16.52 -7.91 -10.08
N PHE A 234 16.04 -8.96 -10.74
CA PHE A 234 16.73 -10.24 -10.90
C PHE A 234 16.80 -10.60 -12.39
N PRO A 235 17.90 -10.27 -13.10
CA PRO A 235 18.10 -10.72 -14.47
C PRO A 235 18.55 -12.20 -14.46
N THR A 236 17.68 -13.10 -14.00
CA THR A 236 17.88 -14.55 -14.14
C THR A 236 17.55 -14.98 -15.56
N ALA A 237 18.20 -16.04 -16.06
CA ALA A 237 17.93 -16.59 -17.39
C ALA A 237 16.46 -17.02 -17.59
N SER A 238 15.71 -17.21 -16.51
CA SER A 238 14.30 -17.63 -16.48
C SER A 238 13.27 -16.49 -16.39
N ASP A 239 13.67 -15.24 -16.05
CA ASP A 239 12.72 -14.12 -15.95
C ASP A 239 12.65 -13.39 -17.31
N PRO A 240 11.48 -13.30 -17.95
CA PRO A 240 11.35 -12.62 -19.24
C PRO A 240 11.71 -11.14 -19.12
N SER A 241 12.16 -10.53 -20.22
CA SER A 241 12.27 -9.06 -20.27
C SER A 241 10.88 -8.43 -20.36
N LEU A 242 10.63 -7.37 -19.59
CA LEU A 242 9.38 -6.62 -19.65
C LEU A 242 9.44 -5.54 -20.74
N PHE A 243 8.41 -5.47 -21.56
CA PHE A 243 8.23 -4.45 -22.59
C PHE A 243 6.92 -3.69 -22.39
N VAL A 244 6.92 -2.41 -22.75
CA VAL A 244 5.73 -1.54 -22.79
C VAL A 244 5.45 -1.12 -24.23
N GLY A 245 4.18 -1.17 -24.62
CA GLY A 245 3.76 -1.03 -26.01
C GLY A 245 3.92 -2.35 -26.75
N VAL A 246 3.39 -2.43 -27.98
CA VAL A 246 3.40 -3.66 -28.78
C VAL A 246 3.11 -3.33 -30.24
N ASP A 247 3.67 -4.10 -31.16
CA ASP A 247 3.11 -4.26 -32.51
C ASP A 247 2.02 -5.34 -32.47
N LEU A 248 0.77 -4.90 -32.41
CA LEU A 248 -0.39 -5.79 -32.30
C LEU A 248 -0.53 -6.72 -33.51
N ASP A 249 0.03 -6.38 -34.66
CA ASP A 249 -0.10 -7.15 -35.88
C ASP A 249 0.89 -8.30 -35.90
N VAL A 250 2.13 -8.01 -35.50
CA VAL A 250 3.16 -9.02 -35.26
C VAL A 250 2.69 -10.00 -34.18
N ALA A 251 2.17 -9.48 -33.07
CA ALA A 251 1.64 -10.31 -31.99
C ALA A 251 0.43 -11.16 -32.45
N ALA A 252 -0.53 -10.56 -33.18
CA ALA A 252 -1.69 -11.29 -33.69
C ALA A 252 -1.30 -12.40 -34.67
N LYS A 253 -0.34 -12.14 -35.55
CA LYS A 253 0.21 -13.13 -36.47
C LYS A 253 0.90 -14.27 -35.73
N ALA A 254 1.76 -13.95 -34.75
CA ALA A 254 2.46 -14.97 -33.97
C ALA A 254 1.50 -15.91 -33.21
N VAL A 255 0.39 -15.37 -32.70
CA VAL A 255 -0.69 -16.17 -32.08
C VAL A 255 -1.42 -17.02 -33.13
N GLY A 256 -1.74 -16.46 -34.29
CA GLY A 256 -2.37 -17.19 -35.40
C GLY A 256 -1.51 -18.35 -35.93
N ASP A 257 -0.19 -18.15 -35.97
CA ASP A 257 0.80 -19.15 -36.40
C ASP A 257 1.12 -20.19 -35.29
N GLY A 258 0.53 -20.05 -34.09
CA GLY A 258 0.75 -20.96 -32.95
C GLY A 258 2.10 -20.81 -32.26
N THR A 259 2.87 -19.78 -32.60
CA THR A 259 4.21 -19.50 -32.02
C THR A 259 4.14 -18.64 -30.76
N ALA A 260 2.96 -18.12 -30.42
CA ALA A 260 2.67 -17.35 -29.22
C ALA A 260 1.28 -17.68 -28.67
N LYS A 261 1.05 -17.36 -27.41
CA LYS A 261 -0.28 -17.47 -26.78
C LYS A 261 -0.92 -16.09 -26.67
N GLN A 262 -2.26 -16.05 -26.69
CA GLN A 262 -3.01 -14.83 -26.42
C GLN A 262 -2.66 -14.21 -25.05
N THR A 263 -2.27 -15.05 -24.08
CA THR A 263 -1.86 -14.67 -22.73
C THR A 263 -0.47 -14.03 -22.65
N ASP A 264 0.33 -14.10 -23.72
CA ASP A 264 1.65 -13.45 -23.76
C ASP A 264 1.53 -11.92 -23.90
N VAL A 265 0.32 -11.42 -24.15
CA VAL A 265 -0.03 -10.01 -24.34
C VAL A 265 -1.02 -9.58 -23.25
N VAL A 266 -0.60 -8.64 -22.41
CA VAL A 266 -1.41 -8.13 -21.30
C VAL A 266 -1.92 -6.73 -21.61
N PHE A 267 -3.24 -6.59 -21.70
CA PHE A 267 -3.87 -5.30 -21.98
C PHE A 267 -4.16 -4.53 -20.69
N MET A 268 -3.72 -3.28 -20.64
CA MET A 268 -3.88 -2.36 -19.52
C MET A 268 -4.79 -1.19 -19.93
N SER A 269 -5.77 -0.86 -19.10
CA SER A 269 -6.57 0.36 -19.22
C SER A 269 -5.94 1.44 -18.34
N GLY A 270 -5.41 2.47 -19.00
CA GLY A 270 -4.68 3.54 -18.34
C GLY A 270 -3.38 3.10 -17.67
N MET A 271 -2.81 4.04 -16.93
CA MET A 271 -1.52 3.90 -16.26
C MET A 271 -1.53 4.68 -14.93
N SER A 272 -0.55 4.37 -14.10
CA SER A 272 -0.25 5.11 -12.88
C SER A 272 0.96 6.01 -13.16
N ALA A 273 0.83 7.30 -12.84
CA ALA A 273 1.88 8.28 -13.10
C ALA A 273 2.07 9.19 -11.89
N TRP A 274 3.32 9.51 -11.62
CA TRP A 274 3.74 10.39 -10.54
C TRP A 274 4.52 11.57 -11.11
N SER A 275 4.20 12.76 -10.59
CA SER A 275 4.97 13.97 -10.86
C SER A 275 6.39 13.86 -10.27
N PRO A 276 7.34 14.70 -10.72
CA PRO A 276 8.69 14.73 -10.15
C PRO A 276 8.70 14.73 -8.62
N GLY A 277 9.39 13.77 -8.01
CA GLY A 277 9.55 13.64 -6.55
C GLY A 277 8.31 13.17 -5.78
N GLN A 278 7.14 13.09 -6.40
CA GLN A 278 5.89 12.69 -5.75
C GLN A 278 5.97 11.25 -5.22
N LEU A 279 6.43 10.30 -6.05
CA LEU A 279 6.55 8.91 -5.63
C LEU A 279 7.51 8.74 -4.44
N ASN A 280 8.64 9.43 -4.46
CA ASN A 280 9.59 9.39 -3.34
C ASN A 280 8.98 9.96 -2.06
N ALA A 281 8.13 10.98 -2.16
CA ALA A 281 7.39 11.52 -1.02
C ALA A 281 6.37 10.50 -0.48
N GLU A 282 5.62 9.82 -1.36
CA GLU A 282 4.64 8.80 -0.97
C GLU A 282 5.31 7.56 -0.32
N VAL A 283 6.46 7.11 -0.84
CA VAL A 283 7.26 6.04 -0.20
C VAL A 283 7.77 6.49 1.17
N LYS A 284 8.26 7.73 1.30
CA LYS A 284 8.66 8.30 2.60
C LYS A 284 7.47 8.38 3.56
N GLN A 285 6.28 8.73 3.08
CA GLN A 285 5.06 8.76 3.88
C GLN A 285 4.53 7.37 4.26
N GLY A 286 5.05 6.31 3.66
CA GLY A 286 4.66 4.93 3.93
C GLY A 286 3.47 4.44 3.12
N SER A 287 3.04 5.18 2.10
CA SER A 287 1.92 4.80 1.22
C SER A 287 2.26 3.58 0.35
N TRP A 288 3.53 3.46 -0.03
CA TRP A 288 4.04 2.37 -0.86
C TRP A 288 5.19 1.65 -0.17
N VAL A 289 5.18 0.33 -0.27
CA VAL A 289 6.27 -0.56 0.14
C VAL A 289 6.96 -1.06 -1.14
N PRO A 290 8.18 -0.57 -1.46
CA PRO A 290 8.90 -1.01 -2.64
C PRO A 290 9.48 -2.41 -2.47
N VAL A 291 9.34 -3.23 -3.51
CA VAL A 291 9.70 -4.65 -3.51
C VAL A 291 10.34 -5.02 -4.85
N LYS A 292 11.47 -5.70 -4.80
CA LYS A 292 12.04 -6.41 -5.95
C LYS A 292 11.34 -7.77 -6.06
N ALA A 293 10.84 -8.07 -7.25
CA ALA A 293 10.24 -9.35 -7.57
C ALA A 293 10.46 -9.67 -9.07
N PRO A 294 10.29 -10.93 -9.51
CA PRO A 294 10.37 -11.29 -10.92
C PRO A 294 9.37 -10.48 -11.77
N VAL A 295 9.79 -9.96 -12.92
CA VAL A 295 8.91 -9.14 -13.76
C VAL A 295 7.85 -9.98 -14.47
N SER A 296 8.04 -11.29 -14.55
CA SER A 296 6.97 -12.25 -14.90
C SER A 296 5.69 -12.08 -14.07
N LEU A 297 5.78 -11.59 -12.81
CA LEU A 297 4.60 -11.27 -12.01
C LEU A 297 3.78 -10.12 -12.61
N ALA A 298 4.40 -9.17 -13.32
CA ALA A 298 3.64 -8.13 -14.01
C ALA A 298 2.81 -8.69 -15.17
N LEU A 299 3.28 -9.77 -15.78
CA LEU A 299 2.60 -10.44 -16.89
C LEU A 299 1.52 -11.39 -16.37
N ASN A 300 1.82 -12.16 -15.33
CA ASN A 300 0.97 -13.24 -14.81
C ASN A 300 0.49 -12.99 -13.36
N ALA A 301 0.17 -11.73 -13.01
CA ALA A 301 -0.33 -11.38 -11.68
C ALA A 301 -1.68 -12.06 -11.35
N PRO A 302 -1.78 -12.84 -10.25
CA PRO A 302 -3.05 -13.22 -9.67
C PRO A 302 -3.76 -12.00 -9.06
N ALA A 303 -5.08 -12.09 -8.82
CA ALA A 303 -5.83 -11.01 -8.18
C ALA A 303 -5.35 -10.77 -6.74
N GLU A 304 -4.95 -11.85 -6.07
CA GLU A 304 -4.47 -11.92 -4.70
C GLU A 304 -3.00 -11.50 -4.54
N LEU A 305 -2.31 -11.08 -5.61
CA LEU A 305 -0.86 -10.79 -5.61
C LEU A 305 -0.42 -9.86 -4.46
N TRP A 306 -1.25 -8.88 -4.09
CA TRP A 306 -0.97 -8.01 -2.94
C TRP A 306 -0.84 -8.80 -1.63
N LEU A 307 -1.78 -9.71 -1.38
CA LEU A 307 -1.80 -10.57 -0.21
C LEU A 307 -0.59 -11.50 -0.22
N ASP A 308 -0.29 -12.09 -1.37
CA ASP A 308 0.80 -13.05 -1.53
C ASP A 308 2.17 -12.38 -1.30
N ILE A 309 2.39 -11.17 -1.83
CA ILE A 309 3.62 -10.40 -1.57
C ILE A 309 3.73 -10.03 -0.09
N MET A 310 2.66 -9.50 0.52
CA MET A 310 2.68 -9.11 1.95
C MET A 310 3.00 -10.29 2.87
N ARG A 311 2.45 -11.48 2.56
CA ARG A 311 2.75 -12.72 3.28
C ARG A 311 4.15 -13.24 3.02
N THR A 312 4.63 -13.13 1.79
CA THR A 312 5.98 -13.57 1.40
C THR A 312 7.06 -12.71 2.06
N ILE A 313 6.86 -11.39 2.16
CA ILE A 313 7.74 -10.50 2.93
C ILE A 313 7.80 -10.94 4.40
N GLY A 314 6.67 -11.42 4.93
CA GLY A 314 6.61 -12.00 6.27
C GLY A 314 6.64 -10.97 7.40
N GLY A 315 6.83 -11.46 8.61
CA GLY A 315 6.83 -10.64 9.83
C GLY A 315 5.55 -9.83 9.96
N GLU A 316 5.70 -8.55 10.30
CA GLU A 316 4.56 -7.66 10.49
C GLU A 316 3.79 -7.40 9.19
N TYR A 317 4.43 -7.40 8.02
CA TYR A 317 3.74 -7.20 6.74
C TYR A 317 2.69 -8.31 6.48
N ALA A 318 2.99 -9.55 6.88
CA ALA A 318 2.02 -10.63 6.77
C ALA A 318 0.79 -10.40 7.67
N GLU A 319 0.97 -9.87 8.88
CA GLU A 319 -0.14 -9.52 9.76
C GLU A 319 -0.92 -8.28 9.28
N MET A 320 -0.24 -7.28 8.69
CA MET A 320 -0.91 -6.14 8.03
C MET A 320 -1.87 -6.59 6.93
N SER A 321 -1.55 -7.71 6.28
CA SER A 321 -2.38 -8.28 5.21
C SER A 321 -3.77 -8.75 5.68
N CYS A 322 -3.95 -8.94 6.99
CA CYS A 322 -5.23 -9.30 7.61
C CYS A 322 -6.18 -8.11 7.80
N VAL A 323 -5.71 -6.87 7.65
CA VAL A 323 -6.58 -5.68 7.69
C VAL A 323 -7.53 -5.73 6.50
N PRO A 324 -8.87 -5.70 6.69
CA PRO A 324 -9.82 -5.77 5.60
C PRO A 324 -9.63 -4.61 4.62
N SER A 325 -10.03 -4.79 3.38
CA SER A 325 -10.02 -3.69 2.40
C SER A 325 -11.02 -2.64 2.84
N MET A 326 -10.63 -1.37 2.77
CA MET A 326 -11.52 -0.23 3.04
C MET A 326 -12.59 -0.02 1.95
N GLU A 327 -12.67 -0.91 0.96
CA GLU A 327 -13.66 -0.90 -0.12
C GLU A 327 -14.77 -1.92 0.17
N GLU A 328 -15.73 -1.58 1.04
CA GLU A 328 -17.05 -2.21 1.09
C GLU A 328 -18.10 -1.12 1.37
N GLU A 329 -18.67 -0.55 0.30
CA GLU A 329 -20.04 -0.01 0.16
C GLU A 329 -20.13 0.91 -1.08
N ALA A 330 -20.14 0.31 -2.28
CA ALA A 330 -20.67 0.94 -3.50
C ALA A 330 -20.93 -0.14 -4.56
N GLU A 331 -21.94 -0.99 -4.32
CA GLU A 331 -22.72 -1.61 -5.39
C GLU A 331 -24.06 -0.89 -5.53
#